data_AF-A0A7C1TYK6-F1
#
_entry.id   AF-A0A7C1TYK6-F1
#
_cell.length_a   1.000
_cell.length_b   1.000
_cell.length_c   1.000
_cell.angle_alpha   90.00
_cell.angle_beta   90.00
_cell.angle_gamma   90.00
#
_symmetry.space_group_name_H-M   'P 1'
#
loop_
_entity.id
_entity.type
_entity.pdbx_description
1 polymer ?
#
loop_
_entity_poly.entity_id
_entity_poly.type
_entity_poly.pdbx_seq_one_letter_code
_entity_poly.pdbx_strand_id
1 'polypeptide(L)'
;MNEQFHSTGSLDFDFWKQLAKDDPAAFEALRREKVEQLIAQAPKTQRRRLQGLQWQIDQTRKLAVGPMASCLAISNMMWDSLHQLSLRQHELLSATPDKLQRPQNTAATVLAFPAQLP
;
A
#
# COMPACT_ATOMS: atom_id res chain seq x y z
N MET A 1 -33.30 14.20 5.44
CA MET A 1 -32.38 13.33 4.67
C MET A 1 -31.10 13.27 5.50
N ASN A 2 -30.96 12.22 6.32
CA ASN A 2 -29.87 12.09 7.29
C ASN A 2 -28.71 11.36 6.63
N GLU A 3 -27.71 12.09 6.16
CA GLU A 3 -26.44 11.50 5.74
C GLU A 3 -25.55 11.34 6.97
N GLN A 4 -25.70 10.20 7.64
CA GLN A 4 -24.75 9.74 8.65
C GLN A 4 -23.48 9.23 7.94
N PHE A 5 -22.58 10.15 7.58
CA PHE A 5 -21.22 9.79 7.20
C PHE A 5 -20.49 9.25 8.43
N HIS A 6 -20.14 7.96 8.41
CA HIS A 6 -19.41 7.32 9.49
C HIS A 6 -18.06 8.01 9.72
N SER A 7 -17.77 8.26 11.00
CA SER A 7 -16.67 9.04 11.55
C SER A 7 -15.27 8.54 11.18
N THR A 8 -14.68 9.07 10.12
CA THR A 8 -13.24 9.40 10.06
C THR A 8 -13.14 10.93 10.08
N GLY A 9 -12.48 11.49 11.10
CA GLY A 9 -12.44 12.94 11.35
C GLY A 9 -12.14 13.73 10.07
N SER A 10 -13.10 14.58 9.69
CA SER A 10 -13.18 15.33 8.43
C SER A 10 -11.82 15.76 7.89
N LEU A 11 -11.41 15.16 6.77
CA LEU A 11 -10.37 15.72 5.92
C LEU A 11 -10.99 16.92 5.19
N ASP A 12 -10.80 18.13 5.73
CA ASP A 12 -11.28 19.37 5.13
C ASP A 12 -10.54 19.66 3.81
N PHE A 13 -11.15 19.28 2.69
CA PHE A 13 -10.52 19.40 1.37
C PHE A 13 -10.06 20.82 1.04
N ASP A 14 -10.84 21.84 1.42
CA ASP A 14 -10.51 23.22 1.09
C ASP A 14 -9.26 23.69 1.85
N PHE A 15 -9.12 23.31 3.12
CA PHE A 15 -7.91 23.55 3.90
C PHE A 15 -6.68 22.90 3.26
N TRP A 16 -6.74 21.60 2.93
CA TRP A 16 -5.59 20.88 2.37
C TRP A 16 -5.21 21.40 0.98
N LYS A 17 -6.20 21.79 0.17
CA LYS A 17 -5.99 22.40 -1.14
C LYS A 17 -5.33 23.76 -1.03
N GLN A 18 -5.76 24.59 -0.08
CA GLN A 18 -5.15 25.90 0.16
C GLN A 18 -3.71 25.75 0.67
N LEU A 19 -3.49 24.86 1.64
CA LEU A 19 -2.16 24.55 2.17
C LEU A 19 -1.20 24.07 1.08
N ALA A 20 -1.65 23.19 0.17
CA ALA A 20 -0.83 22.71 -0.94
C ALA A 20 -0.43 23.81 -1.94
N LYS A 21 -1.24 24.88 -2.07
CA LYS A 21 -0.95 26.02 -2.93
C LYS A 21 0.02 27.01 -2.28
N ASP A 22 -0.23 27.31 -1.01
CA ASP A 22 0.49 28.37 -0.30
C ASP A 22 1.83 27.88 0.26
N ASP A 23 1.85 26.66 0.82
CA ASP A 23 3.05 26.03 1.39
C ASP A 23 3.07 24.51 1.11
N PRO A 24 3.63 24.11 -0.05
CA PRO A 24 3.79 22.70 -0.40
C PRO A 24 4.61 21.88 0.60
N ALA A 25 5.55 22.51 1.30
CA ALA A 25 6.40 21.83 2.27
C ALA A 25 5.62 21.50 3.56
N ALA A 26 4.82 22.44 4.06
CA ALA A 26 3.92 22.23 5.18
C ALA A 26 2.83 21.19 4.85
N PHE A 27 2.29 21.21 3.62
CA PHE A 27 1.38 20.17 3.15
C PHE A 27 2.00 18.77 3.25
N GLU A 28 3.22 18.59 2.75
CA GLU A 28 3.90 17.28 2.79
C GLU A 28 4.25 16.86 4.22
N ALA A 29 4.56 17.79 5.11
CA ALA A 29 4.80 17.51 6.52
C ALA A 29 3.53 17.01 7.21
N LEU A 30 2.42 17.73 7.05
CA LEU A 30 1.13 17.36 7.63
C LEU A 30 0.61 16.04 7.07
N ARG A 31 0.79 15.80 5.77
CA ARG A 31 0.46 14.52 5.12
C ARG A 31 1.18 13.37 5.80
N ARG A 32 2.50 13.47 5.99
CA ARG A 32 3.30 12.42 6.64
C ARG A 32 2.84 12.17 8.07
N GLU A 33 2.62 13.24 8.84
CA GLU A 33 2.15 13.15 10.22
C GLU A 33 0.82 12.39 10.31
N LYS A 34 -0.17 12.72 9.47
CA LYS A 34 -1.47 12.05 9.46
C LYS A 34 -1.37 10.57 9.09
N VAL A 35 -0.51 10.23 8.13
CA VAL A 35 -0.26 8.83 7.76
C VAL A 35 0.41 8.07 8.90
N GLU A 36 1.42 8.64 9.53
CA GLU A 36 2.12 8.01 10.65
C GLU A 36 1.18 7.78 11.85
N GLN A 37 0.30 8.75 12.14
CA GLN A 37 -0.75 8.60 13.15
C GLN A 37 -1.68 7.42 12.81
N LEU A 38 -2.12 7.30 11.56
CA LEU A 38 -2.97 6.19 11.11
C LEU A 38 -2.25 4.84 11.27
N ILE A 39 -0.98 4.75 10.88
CA ILE A 39 -0.18 3.52 11.03
C ILE A 39 0.03 3.19 12.51
N ALA A 40 0.25 4.18 13.38
CA ALA A 40 0.44 3.99 14.81
C ALA A 40 -0.83 3.45 15.49
N GLN A 41 -2.01 3.91 15.04
CA GLN A 41 -3.32 3.47 15.54
C GLN A 41 -3.67 2.03 15.10
N ALA A 42 -3.08 1.53 14.02
CA ALA A 42 -3.35 0.19 13.53
C ALA A 42 -2.86 -0.93 14.51
N PRO A 43 -3.48 -2.13 14.48
CA PRO A 43 -3.03 -3.28 15.27
C PRO A 43 -1.57 -3.65 15.01
N LYS A 44 -0.82 -4.05 16.05
CA LYS A 44 0.62 -4.36 15.96
C LYS A 44 0.98 -5.35 14.85
N THR A 45 0.12 -6.33 14.58
CA THR A 45 0.29 -7.33 13.51
C THR A 45 0.30 -6.72 12.11
N GLN A 46 -0.38 -5.59 11.91
CA GLN A 46 -0.54 -4.92 10.61
C GLN A 46 0.46 -3.77 10.40
N ARG A 47 1.00 -3.19 11.47
CA ARG A 47 1.90 -2.02 11.39
C ARG A 47 3.08 -2.21 10.46
N ARG A 48 3.78 -3.35 10.55
CA ARG A 48 4.93 -3.64 9.68
C ARG A 48 4.54 -3.66 8.20
N ARG A 49 3.38 -4.25 7.88
CA ARG A 49 2.86 -4.31 6.51
C ARG A 49 2.49 -2.91 6.01
N LEU A 50 1.82 -2.11 6.85
CA LEU A 50 1.43 -0.74 6.52
C LEU A 50 2.63 0.18 6.31
N GLN A 51 3.69 0.06 7.13
CA GLN A 51 4.93 0.81 6.94
C GLN A 51 5.60 0.48 5.62
N GLY A 52 5.65 -0.80 5.24
CA GLY A 52 6.17 -1.22 3.94
C GLY A 52 5.35 -0.67 2.77
N LEU A 53 4.02 -0.69 2.89
CA LEU A 53 3.13 -0.11 1.87
C LEU A 53 3.33 1.40 1.76
N GLN A 54 3.42 2.12 2.90
CA GLN A 54 3.66 3.56 2.89
C GLN A 54 4.99 3.90 2.24
N TRP A 55 6.05 3.13 2.52
CA TRP A 55 7.34 3.29 1.85
C TRP A 55 7.21 3.10 0.34
N GLN A 56 6.49 2.06 -0.11
CA GLN A 56 6.26 1.83 -1.53
C GLN A 56 5.53 3.00 -2.19
N ILE A 57 4.47 3.53 -1.55
CA ILE A 57 3.74 4.70 -2.01
C ILE A 57 4.67 5.91 -2.12
N ASP A 58 5.50 6.18 -1.11
CA ASP A 58 6.43 7.30 -1.13
C ASP A 58 7.49 7.17 -2.24
N GLN A 59 8.00 5.97 -2.51
CA GLN A 59 8.90 5.75 -3.65
C GLN A 59 8.20 5.96 -4.99
N THR A 60 6.99 5.41 -5.16
CA THR A 60 6.18 5.62 -6.38
C THR A 60 5.97 7.10 -6.65
N ARG A 61 5.70 7.90 -5.61
CA ARG A 61 5.56 9.36 -5.74
C ARG A 61 6.84 10.06 -6.13
N LYS A 62 7.98 9.67 -5.53
CA LYS A 62 9.29 10.27 -5.82
C LYS A 62 9.78 9.98 -7.24
N LEU A 63 9.47 8.79 -7.76
CA LEU A 63 9.89 8.35 -9.09
C LEU A 63 8.98 8.89 -10.21
N ALA A 64 7.77 9.32 -9.89
CA ALA A 64 6.84 9.86 -10.86
C ALA A 64 7.27 11.24 -11.38
N VAL A 65 7.04 11.49 -12.67
CA VAL A 65 7.43 12.74 -13.37
C VAL A 65 6.57 13.94 -12.95
N GLY A 66 5.54 13.75 -12.12
CA GLY A 66 4.74 14.84 -11.57
C GLY A 66 3.56 14.36 -10.72
N PRO A 67 2.80 15.30 -10.10
CA PRO A 67 1.71 14.98 -9.18
C PRO A 67 0.63 14.10 -9.82
N MET A 68 0.21 14.40 -11.04
CA MET A 68 -0.81 13.60 -11.75
C MET A 68 -0.31 12.20 -12.10
N ALA A 69 0.94 12.08 -12.56
CA ALA A 69 1.56 10.78 -12.82
C ALA A 69 1.65 9.94 -11.54
N SER A 70 2.00 10.56 -10.41
CA SER A 70 2.02 9.88 -9.11
C SER A 70 0.63 9.42 -8.66
N CYS A 71 -0.40 10.23 -8.91
CA CYS A 71 -1.79 9.88 -8.62
C CYS A 71 -2.23 8.66 -9.42
N LEU A 72 -1.97 8.65 -10.74
CA LEU A 72 -2.30 7.52 -11.60
C LEU A 72 -1.53 6.25 -11.18
N ALA A 73 -0.24 6.38 -10.85
CA ALA A 73 0.57 5.24 -10.42
C ALA A 73 0.05 4.62 -9.11
N ILE A 74 -0.32 5.45 -8.13
CA ILE A 74 -0.93 4.96 -6.88
C ILE A 74 -2.31 4.35 -7.16
N SER A 75 -3.12 4.95 -8.03
CA SER A 75 -4.41 4.39 -8.45
C SER A 75 -4.23 3.00 -9.06
N ASN A 76 -3.23 2.80 -9.91
CA ASN A 76 -2.92 1.48 -10.47
C ASN A 76 -2.53 0.47 -9.39
N MET A 77 -1.71 0.86 -8.40
CA MET A 77 -1.40 -0.04 -7.26
C MET A 77 -2.65 -0.50 -6.50
N MET A 78 -3.64 0.39 -6.34
CA MET A 78 -4.93 0.04 -5.72
C MET A 78 -5.74 -0.93 -6.59
N TRP A 79 -5.80 -0.66 -7.90
CA TRP A 79 -6.47 -1.54 -8.87
C TRP A 79 -5.83 -2.92 -8.94
N ASP A 80 -4.50 -3.00 -8.95
CA ASP A 80 -3.76 -4.27 -8.92
C ASP A 80 -4.12 -5.06 -7.67
N SER A 81 -4.15 -4.41 -6.51
CA SER A 81 -4.52 -5.04 -5.25
C SER A 81 -5.95 -5.59 -5.27
N LEU A 82 -6.89 -4.83 -5.84
CA LEU A 82 -8.28 -5.27 -6.02
C LEU A 82 -8.38 -6.44 -6.99
N HIS A 83 -7.63 -6.41 -8.09
CA HIS A 83 -7.60 -7.49 -9.06
C HIS A 83 -7.05 -8.78 -8.44
N GLN A 84 -5.95 -8.70 -7.68
CA GLN A 84 -5.39 -9.84 -6.94
C GLN A 84 -6.39 -10.41 -5.92
N LEU A 85 -7.13 -9.54 -5.22
CA LEU A 85 -8.18 -9.98 -4.30
C LEU A 85 -9.29 -10.73 -5.03
N SER A 86 -9.74 -10.22 -6.19
CA SER A 86 -10.76 -10.85 -7.02
C SER A 86 -10.32 -12.22 -7.55
N LEU A 87 -9.07 -12.33 -8.02
CA LEU A 87 -8.49 -13.61 -8.43
C LEU A 87 -8.47 -14.60 -7.26
N ARG A 88 -8.02 -14.16 -6.07
CA ARG A 88 -7.97 -15.02 -4.89
C ARG A 88 -9.36 -15.47 -4.44
N GLN A 89 -10.35 -14.59 -4.52
CA GLN A 89 -11.73 -14.93 -4.24
C GLN A 89 -12.24 -16.00 -5.22
N HIS A 90 -12.00 -15.82 -6.52
CA HIS A 90 -12.39 -16.78 -7.53
C HIS A 90 -11.72 -18.15 -7.32
N GLU A 91 -10.42 -18.17 -6.99
CA GLU A 91 -9.71 -19.40 -6.61
C GLU A 91 -10.38 -20.14 -5.44
N LEU A 92 -10.73 -19.42 -4.37
CA LEU A 92 -11.35 -20.02 -3.19
C LEU A 92 -12.75 -20.58 -3.48
N LEU A 93 -13.52 -19.91 -4.34
CA LEU A 93 -14.86 -20.34 -4.73
C LEU A 93 -14.85 -21.48 -5.76
N SER A 94 -13.82 -21.56 -6.60
CA SER A 94 -13.65 -22.60 -7.63
C SER A 94 -12.82 -23.80 -7.16
N ALA A 95 -12.22 -23.73 -5.97
CA ALA A 95 -11.42 -24.81 -5.40
C ALA A 95 -12.29 -25.99 -4.95
N THR A 96 -12.08 -27.15 -5.59
CA THR A 96 -12.40 -28.45 -4.99
C THR A 96 -11.39 -28.76 -3.86
N PRO A 97 -11.75 -29.58 -2.85
CA PRO A 97 -10.94 -29.79 -1.64
C PRO A 97 -9.48 -30.24 -1.88
N ASP A 98 -9.19 -30.80 -3.05
CA ASP A 98 -7.85 -31.28 -3.42
C ASP A 98 -6.87 -30.15 -3.83
N LYS A 99 -7.37 -28.98 -4.27
CA LYS A 99 -6.53 -27.87 -4.80
C LYS A 99 -6.06 -26.86 -3.75
N LEU A 100 -6.44 -27.02 -2.48
CA LEU A 100 -6.04 -26.11 -1.40
C LEU A 100 -4.72 -26.51 -0.71
N GLN A 101 -4.07 -27.58 -1.14
CA GLN A 101 -2.78 -27.97 -0.59
C GLN A 101 -1.71 -26.94 -0.97
N ARG A 102 -1.15 -26.25 0.04
CA ARG A 102 0.10 -25.49 -0.13
C ARG A 102 1.12 -26.43 -0.77
N PRO A 103 1.82 -26.03 -1.84
CA PRO A 103 2.95 -26.81 -2.33
C PRO A 103 3.87 -27.06 -1.14
N GLN A 104 4.02 -28.34 -0.79
CA GLN A 104 4.96 -28.77 0.23
C GLN A 104 6.32 -28.27 -0.23
N ASN A 105 6.93 -27.43 0.62
CA ASN A 105 8.16 -26.70 0.34
C ASN A 105 9.27 -27.72 0.05
N THR A 106 9.47 -28.09 -1.22
CA THR A 106 10.66 -28.81 -1.64
C THR A 106 11.81 -27.84 -1.41
N ALA A 107 12.64 -28.15 -0.42
CA ALA A 107 13.78 -27.32 -0.03
C ALA A 107 14.56 -26.92 -1.30
N ALA A 108 14.65 -25.62 -1.56
CA ALA A 108 15.42 -25.11 -2.69
C ALA A 108 16.89 -25.54 -2.53
N THR A 109 17.48 -26.08 -3.59
CA THR A 109 18.89 -26.43 -3.60
C THR A 109 19.73 -25.17 -3.45
N VAL A 110 20.34 -24.98 -2.28
CA VAL A 110 21.26 -23.87 -2.02
C VAL A 110 22.53 -24.11 -2.86
N LEU A 111 22.72 -23.29 -3.89
CA LEU A 111 23.98 -23.26 -4.64
C LEU A 111 25.02 -22.50 -3.80
N ALA A 112 26.10 -23.18 -3.43
CA ALA A 112 27.23 -22.55 -2.76
C ALA A 112 27.91 -21.56 -3.70
N PHE A 113 28.22 -20.36 -3.20
CA PHE A 113 28.99 -19.38 -3.96
C PHE A 113 30.44 -19.86 -4.08
N PRO A 114 31.02 -19.98 -5.29
CA PRO A 114 32.38 -20.47 -5.45
C PRO A 114 33.37 -19.46 -4.87
N ALA A 115 34.14 -19.89 -3.87
CA ALA A 115 35.24 -19.11 -3.32
C ALA A 115 36.41 -19.13 -4.33
N GLN A 116 36.66 -17.97 -4.92
CA GLN A 116 37.83 -17.58 -5.73
C GLN A 116 38.22 -18.48 -6.92
N LEU A 117 38.14 -17.90 -8.13
CA LEU A 117 38.95 -18.32 -9.27
C LEU A 117 40.43 -17.91 -9.05
N PRO A 118 41.40 -18.72 -9.51
CA PRO A 118 42.83 -18.42 -9.43
C PRO A 118 43.24 -17.21 -10.29
#